data_AF-A0A2V8T2Y6-F1
#
_entry.id   AF-A0A2V8T2Y6-F1
#
_cell.length_a   1.000
_cell.length_b   1.000
_cell.length_c   1.000
_cell.angle_alpha   90.00
_cell.angle_beta   90.00
_cell.angle_gamma   90.00
#
_symmetry.space_group_name_H-M   'P 1'
#
loop_
_entity.id
_entity.type
_entity.pdbx_description
1 polymer ?
#
loop_
_entity_poly.entity_id
_entity_poly.type
_entity_poly.pdbx_seq_one_letter_code
_entity_poly.pdbx_strand_id
1 'polypeptide(L)'
;MKNVVERAVILAGEGPLRFEEALPSSSFSYPAHVSQPQARTSARGFLTAKEFERSERNNLVAAMETSGWRLAGADGAAAQLGMTVSKLRSRLKALNIKKPEPASLYMRLGASRGIETFARDLFGRAIGHPQLGRFWKGRSTYGVMREEQLLVAYLSSAAGGPAEYAGRDMKKAHHDLRITASDWEAFNAILNETLVALRVPETERREVAAFTESLKLDIVVED
;
A
#
# COMPACT_ATOMS: atom_id res chain seq x y z
N MET A 1 -5.29 -14.65 -29.48
CA MET A 1 -3.91 -14.16 -29.23
C MET A 1 -2.97 -14.25 -30.46
N LYS A 2 -3.46 -14.23 -31.72
CA LYS A 2 -2.59 -14.33 -32.90
C LYS A 2 -2.31 -13.01 -33.66
N ASN A 3 -2.95 -11.90 -33.29
CA ASN A 3 -2.93 -10.67 -34.12
C ASN A 3 -2.24 -9.46 -33.45
N VAL A 4 -1.61 -9.63 -32.29
CA VAL A 4 -0.99 -8.51 -31.54
C VAL A 4 0.50 -8.36 -31.88
N VAL A 5 1.19 -9.47 -32.19
CA VAL A 5 2.62 -9.46 -32.52
C VAL A 5 2.87 -8.92 -33.93
N GLU A 6 1.99 -9.19 -34.89
CA GLU A 6 2.12 -8.68 -36.28
C GLU A 6 1.97 -7.16 -36.38
N ARG A 7 1.18 -6.53 -35.52
CA ARG A 7 1.00 -5.06 -35.54
C ARG A 7 2.18 -4.29 -34.95
N ALA A 8 2.96 -4.89 -34.06
CA ALA A 8 4.15 -4.27 -33.49
C ALA A 8 5.31 -4.20 -34.50
N VAL A 9 5.33 -5.07 -35.51
CA VAL A 9 6.39 -5.14 -36.52
C VAL A 9 6.15 -4.19 -37.69
N ILE A 10 4.90 -3.84 -38.01
CA ILE A 10 4.56 -2.97 -39.16
C ILE A 10 4.76 -1.47 -38.86
N LEU A 11 4.76 -1.05 -37.58
CA LEU A 11 4.86 0.37 -37.19
C LEU A 11 6.24 0.81 -36.68
N ALA A 12 7.19 -0.11 -36.54
CA ALA A 12 8.57 0.21 -36.18
C ALA A 12 9.40 0.51 -37.44
N GLY A 13 9.15 1.66 -38.07
CA GLY A 13 10.20 2.31 -38.86
C GLY A 13 11.39 2.62 -37.95
N GLU A 14 12.59 2.29 -38.39
CA GLU A 14 13.85 2.23 -37.61
C GLU A 14 14.03 3.36 -36.58
N GLY A 15 13.59 3.12 -35.34
CA GLY A 15 13.71 4.04 -34.22
C GLY A 15 13.38 3.36 -32.89
N PRO A 16 13.84 3.92 -31.75
CA PRO A 16 13.66 3.30 -30.44
C PRO A 16 12.17 3.26 -30.05
N LEU A 17 11.73 2.06 -29.64
CA LEU A 17 10.35 1.74 -29.25
C LEU A 17 9.83 2.68 -28.15
N ARG A 18 8.75 3.42 -28.43
CA ARG A 18 8.05 4.26 -27.44
C ARG A 18 6.82 3.53 -26.92
N PHE A 19 6.86 3.17 -25.64
CA PHE A 19 5.84 2.38 -24.95
C PHE A 19 4.52 3.12 -24.67
N GLU A 20 4.43 4.42 -24.97
CA GLU A 20 3.23 5.23 -24.70
C GLU A 20 2.11 5.05 -25.74
N GLU A 21 2.42 4.66 -26.98
CA GLU A 21 1.42 4.55 -28.06
C GLU A 21 0.81 3.14 -28.22
N ALA A 22 1.32 2.13 -27.49
CA ALA A 22 0.89 0.74 -27.63
C ALA A 22 -0.13 0.27 -26.58
N LEU A 23 -0.62 1.17 -25.70
CA LEU A 23 -1.61 0.80 -24.68
C LEU A 23 -3.03 1.16 -25.14
N PRO A 24 -3.96 0.19 -25.25
CA PRO A 24 -5.36 0.48 -25.51
C PRO A 24 -5.96 1.21 -24.32
N SER A 25 -6.60 2.35 -24.61
CA SER A 25 -7.34 3.12 -23.62
C SER A 25 -8.63 2.38 -23.21
N SER A 26 -8.86 2.33 -21.90
CA SER A 26 -10.04 1.82 -21.15
C SER A 26 -10.07 0.30 -20.90
N SER A 27 -10.21 -0.20 -19.67
CA SER A 27 -11.31 0.14 -18.75
C SER A 27 -10.95 -0.04 -17.27
N PHE A 28 -10.04 0.77 -16.75
CA PHE A 28 -10.09 1.30 -15.38
C PHE A 28 -9.21 2.56 -15.40
N SER A 29 -9.83 3.70 -15.67
CA SER A 29 -9.17 4.98 -15.45
C SER A 29 -9.10 5.21 -13.95
N TYR A 30 -8.04 4.71 -13.30
CA TYR A 30 -7.54 5.40 -12.12
C TYR A 30 -7.21 6.81 -12.62
N PRO A 31 -7.87 7.89 -12.15
CA PRO A 31 -7.66 9.19 -12.78
C PRO A 31 -6.20 9.57 -12.56
N ALA A 32 -5.43 9.53 -13.64
CA ALA A 32 -4.10 10.11 -13.70
C ALA A 32 -4.30 11.59 -13.36
N HIS A 33 -3.87 11.98 -12.15
CA HIS A 33 -4.17 13.26 -11.50
C HIS A 33 -5.64 13.50 -11.10
N VAL A 34 -6.19 12.68 -10.18
CA VAL A 34 -7.01 13.33 -9.13
C VAL A 34 -6.02 14.16 -8.32
N SER A 35 -6.20 15.48 -8.27
CA SER A 35 -5.52 16.30 -7.27
C SER A 35 -5.64 15.58 -5.93
N GLN A 36 -4.51 15.16 -5.35
CA GLN A 36 -4.51 14.65 -3.97
C GLN A 36 -5.37 15.63 -3.18
N PRO A 37 -6.48 15.18 -2.57
CA PRO A 37 -7.31 16.09 -1.81
C PRO A 37 -6.37 16.75 -0.81
N GLN A 38 -6.26 18.08 -0.90
CA GLN A 38 -5.60 18.90 0.11
C GLN A 38 -5.91 18.28 1.46
N ALA A 39 -4.90 18.00 2.27
CA ALA A 39 -5.07 17.46 3.61
C ALA A 39 -6.04 18.37 4.38
N ARG A 40 -7.34 18.07 4.31
CA ARG A 40 -8.37 18.90 4.92
C ARG A 40 -8.64 18.33 6.30
N THR A 41 -8.43 19.22 7.26
CA THR A 41 -9.09 19.31 8.56
C THR A 41 -10.25 18.33 8.72
N SER A 42 -10.27 17.63 9.86
CA SER A 42 -11.32 16.66 10.19
C SER A 42 -12.72 17.22 9.91
N ALA A 43 -13.73 16.35 9.74
CA ALA A 43 -15.12 16.79 9.60
C ALA A 43 -15.61 17.74 10.72
N ARG A 44 -14.88 17.80 11.84
CA ARG A 44 -15.13 18.69 12.99
C ARG A 44 -14.46 20.07 12.85
N GLY A 45 -13.64 20.29 11.82
CA GLY A 45 -12.85 21.51 11.62
C GLY A 45 -11.55 21.59 12.44
N PHE A 46 -11.26 20.61 13.31
CA PHE A 46 -10.04 20.57 14.12
C PHE A 46 -9.48 19.14 14.23
N LEU A 47 -8.16 19.03 14.45
CA LEU A 47 -7.53 17.75 14.79
C LEU A 47 -7.47 17.61 16.31
N THR A 48 -7.85 16.44 16.82
CA THR A 48 -7.56 16.03 18.19
C THR A 48 -6.05 15.85 18.38
N ALA A 49 -5.59 15.86 19.64
CA ALA A 49 -4.18 15.62 19.96
C ALA A 49 -3.66 14.31 19.32
N LYS A 50 -4.44 13.23 19.36
CA LYS A 50 -4.09 11.94 18.73
C LYS A 50 -4.00 12.02 17.20
N GLU A 51 -4.92 12.75 16.56
CA GLU A 51 -4.88 12.93 15.10
C GLU A 51 -3.66 13.78 14.69
N PHE A 52 -3.33 14.81 15.47
CA PHE A 52 -2.14 15.63 15.23
C PHE A 52 -0.86 14.80 15.39
N GLU A 53 -0.74 14.06 16.50
CA GLU A 53 0.39 13.18 16.78
C GLU A 53 0.59 12.13 15.67
N ARG A 54 -0.50 11.49 15.23
CA ARG A 54 -0.45 10.54 14.11
C ARG A 54 -0.01 11.19 12.81
N SER A 55 -0.56 12.36 12.49
CA SER A 55 -0.21 13.09 11.25
C SER A 55 1.26 13.47 11.26
N GLU A 56 1.77 13.95 12.40
CA GLU A 56 3.17 14.27 12.56
C GLU A 56 4.05 13.03 12.45
N ARG A 57 3.70 11.95 13.13
CA ARG A 57 4.43 10.68 13.08
C ARG A 57 4.57 10.19 11.64
N ASN A 58 3.47 10.18 10.88
CA ASN A 58 3.47 9.79 9.47
C ASN A 58 4.40 10.70 8.63
N ASN A 59 4.35 12.01 8.85
CA ASN A 59 5.20 12.97 8.16
C ASN A 59 6.70 12.75 8.47
N LEU A 60 7.04 12.51 9.74
CA LEU A 60 8.41 12.23 10.14
C LEU A 60 8.93 10.90 9.56
N VAL A 61 8.11 9.85 9.54
CA VAL A 61 8.45 8.57 8.90
C VAL A 61 8.73 8.80 7.42
N ALA A 62 7.85 9.49 6.69
CA ALA A 62 8.04 9.76 5.26
C ALA A 62 9.33 10.53 4.98
N ALA A 63 9.64 11.55 5.77
CA ALA A 63 10.90 12.30 5.65
C ALA A 63 12.12 11.42 5.95
N MET A 64 12.04 10.57 6.98
CA MET A 64 13.12 9.62 7.31
C MET A 64 13.32 8.60 6.19
N GLU A 65 12.27 8.09 5.55
CA GLU A 65 12.41 7.16 4.44
C GLU A 65 12.98 7.83 3.20
N THR A 66 12.49 9.03 2.87
CA THR A 66 12.97 9.83 1.72
C THR A 66 14.45 10.17 1.85
N SER A 67 14.95 10.39 3.07
CA SER A 67 16.37 10.68 3.31
C SER A 67 17.28 9.44 3.39
N GLY A 68 16.71 8.23 3.27
CA GLY A 68 17.44 6.98 3.51
C GLY A 68 17.81 6.78 4.98
N TRP A 69 16.96 7.26 5.89
CA TRP A 69 17.12 7.30 7.33
C TRP A 69 18.31 8.16 7.82
N ARG A 70 18.72 9.16 7.03
CA ARG A 70 19.75 10.14 7.42
C ARG A 70 19.12 11.32 8.14
N LEU A 71 19.64 11.63 9.34
CA LEU A 71 19.14 12.76 10.14
C LEU A 71 19.70 14.12 9.69
N ALA A 72 20.95 14.16 9.23
CA ALA A 72 21.70 15.38 8.98
C ALA A 72 22.20 15.46 7.53
N GLY A 73 22.73 16.62 7.14
CA GLY A 73 23.18 16.94 5.77
C GLY A 73 22.10 17.64 4.95
N ALA A 74 22.48 18.13 3.76
CA ALA A 74 21.58 18.83 2.85
C ALA A 74 20.37 17.96 2.44
N ASP A 75 20.61 16.65 2.25
CA ASP A 75 19.58 15.66 1.92
C ASP A 75 19.04 14.92 3.17
N GLY A 76 19.39 15.38 4.37
CA GLY A 76 18.94 14.77 5.62
C GLY A 76 17.50 15.15 5.95
N ALA A 77 16.82 14.29 6.70
CA ALA A 77 15.42 14.51 7.08
C ALA A 77 15.23 15.82 7.87
N ALA A 78 16.19 16.23 8.70
CA ALA A 78 16.08 17.49 9.44
C ALA A 78 16.07 18.71 8.50
N ALA A 79 16.89 18.71 7.45
CA ALA A 79 16.92 19.75 6.45
C ALA A 79 15.62 19.78 5.63
N GLN A 80 15.13 18.61 5.18
CA GLN A 80 13.85 18.49 4.48
C GLN A 80 12.65 18.99 5.30
N LEU A 81 12.69 18.77 6.61
CA LEU A 81 11.66 19.21 7.55
C LEU A 81 11.85 20.65 8.06
N GLY A 82 12.91 21.35 7.65
CA GLY A 82 13.21 22.71 8.11
C GLY A 82 13.44 22.82 9.62
N MET A 83 14.02 21.79 10.25
CA MET A 83 14.28 21.78 11.69
C MET A 83 15.70 21.32 12.03
N THR A 84 16.14 21.55 13.28
CA THR A 84 17.46 21.09 13.71
C THR A 84 17.48 19.58 13.92
N VAL A 85 18.65 18.96 13.74
CA VAL A 85 18.85 17.52 13.98
C VAL A 85 18.49 17.12 15.41
N SER A 86 18.80 17.97 16.39
CA SER A 86 18.45 17.74 17.80
C SER A 86 16.93 17.70 18.01
N LYS A 87 16.19 18.65 17.41
CA LYS A 87 14.73 18.67 17.46
C LYS A 87 14.13 17.41 16.81
N LEU A 88 14.62 17.04 15.63
CA LEU A 88 14.17 15.82 14.95
C LEU A 88 14.41 14.57 15.82
N ARG A 89 15.61 14.39 16.39
CA ARG A 89 15.90 13.25 17.29
C ARG A 89 14.93 13.20 18.48
N SER A 90 14.65 14.35 19.09
CA SER A 90 13.69 14.45 20.18
C SER A 90 12.28 14.01 19.76
N ARG A 91 11.80 14.46 18.58
CA ARG A 91 10.48 14.07 18.06
C ARG A 91 10.40 12.58 17.71
N LEU A 92 11.42 12.02 17.06
CA LEU A 92 11.46 10.58 16.74
C LEU A 92 11.38 9.73 18.02
N LYS A 93 12.10 10.12 19.07
CA LYS A 93 12.04 9.45 20.38
C LYS A 93 10.66 9.58 21.02
N ALA A 94 10.09 10.79 21.04
CA ALA A 94 8.79 11.06 21.66
C ALA A 94 7.65 10.26 21.01
N LEU A 95 7.72 10.05 19.70
CA LEU A 95 6.72 9.33 18.91
C LEU A 95 7.07 7.85 18.69
N ASN A 96 8.10 7.35 19.39
CA ASN A 96 8.60 5.97 19.28
C ASN A 96 8.87 5.51 17.83
N ILE A 97 9.33 6.42 16.98
CA ILE A 97 9.69 6.10 15.59
C ILE A 97 11.08 5.48 15.59
N LYS A 98 11.16 4.24 15.13
CA LYS A 98 12.40 3.47 15.00
C LYS A 98 12.67 3.15 13.55
N LYS A 99 13.96 3.10 13.20
CA LYS A 99 14.39 2.58 11.90
C LYS A 99 14.03 1.10 11.82
N PRO A 100 13.39 0.63 10.74
CA PRO A 100 13.16 -0.79 10.52
C PRO A 100 14.47 -1.56 10.49
N GLU A 101 14.45 -2.78 11.04
CA GLU A 101 15.60 -3.67 10.99
C GLU A 101 15.93 -4.01 9.53
N PRO A 102 17.21 -4.00 9.10
CA PRO A 102 17.58 -4.31 7.72
C PRO A 102 17.07 -5.66 7.21
N ALA A 103 16.95 -6.65 8.10
CA ALA A 103 16.45 -7.99 7.80
C ALA A 103 14.92 -8.13 7.86
N SER A 104 14.20 -7.09 8.29
CA SER A 104 12.73 -7.12 8.36
C SER A 104 12.10 -7.42 7.00
N LEU A 105 10.94 -8.06 7.01
CA LEU A 105 10.17 -8.30 5.79
C LEU A 105 9.84 -6.98 5.08
N TYR A 106 9.59 -5.90 5.84
CA TYR A 106 9.36 -4.56 5.31
C TYR A 106 10.50 -4.09 4.40
N MET A 107 11.75 -4.19 4.86
CA MET A 107 12.91 -3.78 4.08
C MET A 107 13.10 -4.70 2.86
N ARG A 108 12.90 -6.01 3.02
CA ARG A 108 13.04 -6.99 1.92
C ARG A 108 11.96 -6.86 0.85
N LEU A 109 10.76 -6.41 1.22
CA LEU A 109 9.68 -6.10 0.28
C LEU A 109 9.85 -4.74 -0.41
N GLY A 110 10.93 -4.00 -0.14
CA GLY A 110 11.20 -2.70 -0.78
C GLY A 110 10.68 -1.49 0.00
N ALA A 111 10.57 -1.60 1.33
CA ALA A 111 10.09 -0.57 2.23
C ALA A 111 8.70 -0.03 1.82
N SER A 112 8.39 1.23 2.14
CA SER A 112 7.06 1.84 1.92
C SER A 112 6.63 1.74 0.47
N ARG A 113 7.51 2.10 -0.47
CA ARG A 113 7.21 2.04 -1.90
C ARG A 113 6.84 0.63 -2.37
N GLY A 114 7.54 -0.38 -1.88
CA GLY A 114 7.27 -1.77 -2.20
C GLY A 114 5.91 -2.23 -1.66
N ILE A 115 5.62 -1.92 -0.40
CA ILE A 115 4.32 -2.20 0.23
C ILE A 115 3.17 -1.47 -0.46
N GLU A 116 3.34 -0.19 -0.81
CA GLU A 116 2.35 0.59 -1.54
C GLU A 116 2.06 0.02 -2.92
N THR A 117 3.11 -0.40 -3.64
CA THR A 117 2.96 -1.01 -4.97
C THR A 117 2.21 -2.34 -4.86
N PHE A 118 2.59 -3.17 -3.89
CA PHE A 118 1.93 -4.45 -3.62
C PHE A 118 0.46 -4.26 -3.23
N ALA A 119 0.17 -3.37 -2.28
CA ALA A 119 -1.20 -3.11 -1.83
C ALA A 119 -2.08 -2.61 -2.98
N ARG A 120 -1.58 -1.68 -3.81
CA ARG A 120 -2.33 -1.16 -4.96
C ARG A 120 -2.66 -2.24 -6.00
N ASP A 121 -1.70 -3.08 -6.36
CA ASP A 121 -1.93 -4.16 -7.34
C ASP A 121 -2.91 -5.21 -6.79
N LEU A 122 -2.72 -5.61 -5.52
CA LEU A 122 -3.63 -6.54 -4.83
C LEU A 122 -5.07 -5.99 -4.79
N PHE A 123 -5.25 -4.73 -4.38
CA PHE A 123 -6.56 -4.10 -4.28
C PHE A 123 -7.23 -3.97 -5.65
N GLY A 124 -6.48 -3.56 -6.68
CA GLY A 124 -6.99 -3.45 -8.04
C GLY A 124 -7.51 -4.77 -8.58
N ARG A 125 -6.74 -5.86 -8.40
CA ARG A 125 -7.17 -7.22 -8.79
C ARG A 125 -8.39 -7.69 -7.99
N ALA A 126 -8.40 -7.48 -6.68
CA ALA A 126 -9.52 -7.90 -5.82
C ALA A 126 -10.83 -7.19 -6.18
N ILE A 127 -10.79 -5.87 -6.43
CA ILE A 127 -11.96 -5.09 -6.85
C ILE A 127 -12.46 -5.56 -8.23
N GLY A 128 -11.54 -5.84 -9.15
CA GLY A 128 -11.86 -6.32 -10.49
C GLY A 128 -12.33 -7.77 -10.55
N HIS A 129 -12.17 -8.56 -9.48
CA HIS A 129 -12.47 -9.98 -9.47
C HIS A 129 -13.99 -10.24 -9.49
N PRO A 130 -14.52 -11.13 -10.35
CA PRO A 130 -15.97 -11.37 -10.47
C PRO A 130 -16.67 -11.73 -9.16
N GLN A 131 -15.98 -12.50 -8.31
CA GLN A 131 -16.51 -12.90 -7.00
C GLN A 131 -16.29 -11.80 -5.95
N LEU A 132 -15.06 -11.29 -5.78
CA LEU A 132 -14.72 -10.42 -4.65
C LEU A 132 -15.14 -8.96 -4.87
N GLY A 133 -15.25 -8.50 -6.11
CA GLY A 133 -15.64 -7.14 -6.46
C GLY A 133 -17.00 -6.73 -5.85
N ARG A 134 -17.84 -7.70 -5.48
CA ARG A 134 -19.11 -7.45 -4.77
C ARG A 134 -18.94 -6.70 -3.45
N PHE A 135 -17.82 -6.86 -2.73
CA PHE A 135 -17.58 -6.16 -1.45
C PHE A 135 -17.39 -4.64 -1.62
N TRP A 136 -17.10 -4.19 -2.84
CA TRP A 136 -16.89 -2.77 -3.16
C TRP A 136 -18.01 -2.16 -4.01
N LYS A 137 -19.07 -2.92 -4.33
CA LYS A 137 -20.23 -2.39 -5.07
C LYS A 137 -20.88 -1.25 -4.29
N GLY A 138 -21.10 -0.12 -4.97
CA GLY A 138 -21.74 1.08 -4.39
C GLY A 138 -20.85 1.87 -3.42
N ARG A 139 -19.59 1.48 -3.22
CA ARG A 139 -18.63 2.25 -2.41
C ARG A 139 -18.14 3.47 -3.19
N SER A 140 -17.94 4.58 -2.48
CA SER A 140 -17.33 5.78 -3.08
C SER A 140 -15.84 5.56 -3.35
N THR A 141 -15.31 6.19 -4.40
CA THR A 141 -13.88 6.16 -4.72
C THR A 141 -13.02 6.56 -3.52
N TYR A 142 -13.45 7.57 -2.76
CA TYR A 142 -12.77 8.00 -1.54
C TYR A 142 -12.74 6.90 -0.46
N GLY A 143 -13.84 6.19 -0.26
CA GLY A 143 -13.92 5.08 0.69
C GLY A 143 -12.97 3.94 0.32
N VAL A 144 -12.89 3.62 -0.97
CA VAL A 144 -11.98 2.60 -1.52
C VAL A 144 -10.52 3.00 -1.29
N MET A 145 -10.14 4.24 -1.63
CA MET A 145 -8.76 4.74 -1.40
C MET A 145 -8.38 4.72 0.09
N ARG A 146 -9.34 4.99 0.99
CA ARG A 146 -9.12 4.93 2.44
C ARG A 146 -8.85 3.51 2.91
N GLU A 147 -9.49 2.51 2.33
CA GLU A 147 -9.24 1.10 2.62
C GLU A 147 -7.87 0.65 2.09
N GLU A 148 -7.49 1.05 0.88
CA GLU A 148 -6.14 0.81 0.33
C GLU A 148 -5.06 1.38 1.28
N GLN A 149 -5.24 2.60 1.78
CA GLN A 149 -4.30 3.21 2.73
C GLN A 149 -4.24 2.48 4.08
N LEU A 150 -5.36 1.93 4.54
CA LEU A 150 -5.39 1.11 5.75
C LEU A 150 -4.66 -0.22 5.54
N LEU A 151 -4.79 -0.82 4.36
CA LEU A 151 -4.04 -2.02 3.98
C LEU A 151 -2.53 -1.73 3.95
N VAL A 152 -2.11 -0.62 3.34
CA VAL A 152 -0.69 -0.19 3.35
C VAL A 152 -0.16 -0.05 4.77
N ALA A 153 -0.91 0.63 5.65
CA ALA A 153 -0.52 0.81 7.04
C ALA A 153 -0.44 -0.53 7.80
N TYR A 154 -1.40 -1.43 7.55
CA TYR A 154 -1.43 -2.75 8.14
C TYR A 154 -0.23 -3.61 7.71
N LEU A 155 0.00 -3.73 6.40
CA LEU A 155 1.11 -4.50 5.84
C LEU A 155 2.46 -3.94 6.26
N SER A 156 2.60 -2.60 6.26
CA SER A 156 3.81 -1.95 6.74
C SER A 156 4.09 -2.31 8.20
N SER A 157 3.08 -2.23 9.07
CA SER A 157 3.22 -2.59 10.49
C SER A 157 3.53 -4.08 10.67
N ALA A 158 2.81 -4.96 9.97
CA ALA A 158 2.95 -6.41 10.08
C ALA A 158 4.30 -6.91 9.56
N ALA A 159 4.85 -6.27 8.53
CA ALA A 159 6.15 -6.62 7.96
C ALA A 159 7.34 -6.09 8.79
N GLY A 160 7.10 -5.41 9.92
CA GLY A 160 8.15 -4.82 10.77
C GLY A 160 8.60 -3.42 10.33
N GLY A 161 7.77 -2.73 9.53
CA GLY A 161 7.98 -1.36 9.13
C GLY A 161 7.64 -0.35 10.23
N PRO A 162 7.91 0.94 9.96
CA PRO A 162 7.77 1.98 10.97
C PRO A 162 6.33 2.45 11.14
N ALA A 163 5.42 2.11 10.22
CA ALA A 163 4.02 2.53 10.27
C ALA A 163 3.26 1.87 11.42
N GLU A 164 2.31 2.58 12.01
CA GLU A 164 1.37 2.03 12.97
C GLU A 164 0.01 1.78 12.34
N TYR A 165 -0.52 0.58 12.54
CA TYR A 165 -1.88 0.25 12.17
C TYR A 165 -2.85 0.67 13.27
N ALA A 166 -3.59 1.75 13.02
CA ALA A 166 -4.65 2.25 13.90
C ALA A 166 -6.05 1.98 13.32
N GLY A 167 -6.20 0.95 12.49
CA GLY A 167 -7.49 0.49 12.00
C GLY A 167 -8.20 -0.43 13.00
N ARG A 168 -9.37 -0.92 12.61
CA ARG A 168 -10.09 -1.94 13.39
C ARG A 168 -9.30 -3.25 13.37
N ASP A 169 -9.40 -4.04 14.43
CA ASP A 169 -8.92 -5.43 14.42
C ASP A 169 -9.62 -6.22 13.29
N MET A 170 -8.96 -7.28 12.81
CA MET A 170 -9.40 -8.01 11.61
C MET A 170 -10.81 -8.55 11.77
N LYS A 171 -11.16 -9.09 12.94
CA LYS A 171 -12.49 -9.60 13.22
C LYS A 171 -13.57 -8.53 13.11
N LYS A 172 -13.41 -7.39 13.79
CA LYS A 172 -14.37 -6.27 13.71
C LYS A 172 -14.39 -5.59 12.34
N ALA A 173 -13.29 -5.60 11.61
CA ALA A 173 -13.22 -5.00 10.28
C ALA A 173 -14.07 -5.78 9.26
N HIS A 174 -14.12 -7.11 9.39
CA HIS A 174 -14.73 -8.01 8.40
C HIS A 174 -16.04 -8.68 8.86
N HIS A 175 -16.43 -8.54 10.13
CA HIS A 175 -17.62 -9.15 10.73
C HIS A 175 -18.89 -9.10 9.85
N ASP A 176 -19.24 -7.91 9.34
CA ASP A 176 -20.50 -7.71 8.59
C ASP A 176 -20.40 -8.13 7.12
N LEU A 177 -19.21 -8.52 6.64
CA LEU A 177 -18.98 -8.87 5.24
C LEU A 177 -19.36 -10.32 4.92
N ARG A 178 -19.47 -11.19 5.94
CA ARG A 178 -19.76 -12.63 5.79
C ARG A 178 -18.86 -13.28 4.73
N ILE A 179 -17.55 -13.10 4.89
CA ILE A 179 -16.53 -13.65 3.98
C ILE A 179 -16.51 -15.16 4.15
N THR A 180 -16.77 -15.88 3.06
CA THR A 180 -16.85 -17.36 3.06
C THR A 180 -15.49 -17.99 2.80
N ALA A 181 -15.37 -19.31 2.99
CA ALA A 181 -14.18 -20.06 2.62
C ALA A 181 -13.85 -19.91 1.11
N SER A 182 -14.88 -19.89 0.25
CA SER A 182 -14.68 -19.67 -1.19
C SER A 182 -14.11 -18.28 -1.50
N ASP A 183 -14.51 -17.25 -0.76
CA ASP A 183 -13.93 -15.91 -0.93
C ASP A 183 -12.47 -15.86 -0.51
N TRP A 184 -12.14 -16.57 0.56
CA TRP A 184 -10.77 -16.69 1.05
C TRP A 184 -9.86 -17.37 0.01
N GLU A 185 -10.33 -18.45 -0.61
CA GLU A 185 -9.60 -19.13 -1.69
C GLU A 185 -9.39 -18.21 -2.90
N ALA A 186 -10.44 -17.50 -3.34
CA ALA A 186 -10.33 -16.53 -4.42
C ALA A 186 -9.35 -15.39 -4.08
N PHE A 187 -9.36 -14.90 -2.84
CA PHE A 187 -8.42 -13.90 -2.36
C PHE A 187 -6.98 -14.42 -2.36
N ASN A 188 -6.74 -15.65 -1.88
CA ASN A 188 -5.42 -16.27 -1.86
C ASN A 188 -4.86 -16.51 -3.27
N ALA A 189 -5.72 -16.84 -4.23
CA ALA A 189 -5.32 -16.94 -5.63
C ALA A 189 -4.82 -15.57 -6.15
N ILE A 190 -5.57 -14.50 -5.92
CA ILE A 190 -5.18 -13.13 -6.31
C ILE A 190 -3.91 -12.69 -5.58
N LEU A 191 -3.78 -13.00 -4.29
CA LEU A 191 -2.58 -12.71 -3.51
C LEU A 191 -1.35 -13.35 -4.16
N ASN A 192 -1.43 -14.64 -4.47
CA ASN A 192 -0.33 -15.36 -5.11
C ASN A 192 -0.02 -14.79 -6.51
N GLU A 193 -1.03 -14.50 -7.33
CA GLU A 193 -0.84 -13.85 -8.63
C GLU A 193 -0.14 -12.50 -8.52
N THR A 194 -0.52 -11.69 -7.53
CA THR A 194 0.08 -10.37 -7.26
C THR A 194 1.56 -10.52 -6.90
N LEU A 195 1.87 -11.44 -5.97
CA LEU A 195 3.22 -11.72 -5.54
C LEU A 195 4.11 -12.21 -6.70
N VAL A 196 3.57 -13.07 -7.58
CA VAL A 196 4.26 -13.54 -8.79
C VAL A 196 4.47 -12.40 -9.79
N ALA A 197 3.44 -11.59 -10.06
CA ALA A 197 3.50 -10.49 -11.02
C ALA A 197 4.55 -9.44 -10.61
N LEU A 198 4.66 -9.16 -9.31
CA LEU A 198 5.65 -8.25 -8.74
C LEU A 198 7.02 -8.89 -8.52
N ARG A 199 7.19 -10.17 -8.91
CA ARG A 199 8.43 -10.93 -8.81
C ARG A 199 9.00 -10.95 -7.39
N VAL A 200 8.12 -11.02 -6.39
CA VAL A 200 8.53 -11.13 -4.99
C VAL A 200 9.28 -12.45 -4.81
N PRO A 201 10.47 -12.46 -4.18
CA PRO A 201 11.23 -13.70 -4.05
C PRO A 201 10.50 -14.72 -3.17
N GLU A 202 10.82 -15.99 -3.37
CA GLU A 202 10.09 -17.12 -2.78
C GLU A 202 10.01 -17.09 -1.25
N THR A 203 11.08 -16.65 -0.57
CA THR A 203 11.11 -16.56 0.89
C THR A 203 10.07 -15.56 1.41
N GLU A 204 10.07 -14.35 0.85
CA GLU A 204 9.11 -13.29 1.18
C GLU A 204 7.69 -13.69 0.84
N ARG A 205 7.46 -14.39 -0.28
CA ARG A 205 6.13 -14.91 -0.65
C ARG A 205 5.58 -15.85 0.40
N ARG A 206 6.40 -16.78 0.91
CA ARG A 206 5.99 -17.71 1.97
C ARG A 206 5.66 -16.98 3.27
N GLU A 207 6.44 -15.96 3.64
CA GLU A 207 6.16 -15.17 4.85
C GLU A 207 4.86 -14.38 4.72
N VAL A 208 4.61 -13.75 3.57
CA VAL A 208 3.34 -13.03 3.31
C VAL A 208 2.16 -13.99 3.31
N ALA A 209 2.29 -15.17 2.70
CA ALA A 209 1.24 -16.18 2.68
C ALA A 209 0.96 -16.73 4.08
N ALA A 210 2.00 -17.05 4.87
CA ALA A 210 1.85 -17.52 6.24
C ALA A 210 1.17 -16.48 7.14
N PHE A 211 1.58 -15.22 7.01
CA PHE A 211 0.94 -14.10 7.69
C PHE A 211 -0.53 -13.99 7.30
N THR A 212 -0.84 -14.03 6.01
CA THR A 212 -2.23 -13.96 5.51
C THR A 212 -3.07 -15.09 6.08
N GLU A 213 -2.59 -16.33 6.03
CA GLU A 213 -3.33 -17.50 6.52
C GLU A 213 -3.60 -17.41 8.03
N SER A 214 -2.72 -16.78 8.80
CA SER A 214 -2.95 -16.56 10.24
C SER A 214 -4.18 -15.69 10.53
N LEU A 215 -4.66 -14.90 9.56
CA LEU A 215 -5.83 -14.03 9.71
C LEU A 215 -7.16 -14.73 9.39
N LYS A 216 -7.10 -15.94 8.82
CA LYS A 216 -8.29 -16.64 8.32
C LYS A 216 -9.36 -16.82 9.40
N LEU A 217 -8.97 -17.23 10.60
CA LEU A 217 -9.88 -17.48 11.72
C LEU A 217 -10.59 -16.22 12.23
N ASP A 218 -10.02 -15.03 11.99
CA ASP A 218 -10.64 -13.77 12.36
C ASP A 218 -11.58 -13.24 11.28
N ILE A 219 -11.39 -13.65 10.02
CA ILE A 219 -12.03 -13.03 8.85
C ILE A 219 -13.11 -13.91 8.24
N VAL A 220 -12.86 -15.22 8.13
CA VAL A 220 -13.76 -16.17 7.48
C VAL A 220 -14.80 -16.64 8.46
N VAL A 221 -16.07 -16.60 8.04
CA VAL A 221 -17.17 -17.24 8.78
C VAL A 221 -17.31 -18.68 8.28
N GLU A 222 -17.45 -19.63 9.21
CA GLU A 222 -17.85 -21.00 8.87
C GLU A 222 -19.33 -20.98 8.42
N ASP A 223 -19.64 -21.75 7.37
CA ASP A 223 -20.99 -21.88 6.82
C ASP A 223 -21.96 -22.58 7.77
#